data_AF-A0A1S3QSE1-F1
#
_entry.id   AF-A0A1S3QSE1-F1
#
_cell.length_a   1.000
_cell.length_b   1.000
_cell.length_c   1.000
_cell.angle_alpha   90.00
_cell.angle_beta   90.00
_cell.angle_gamma   90.00
#
_symmetry.space_group_name_H-M   'P 1'
#
loop_
_entity.id
_entity.type
_entity.pdbx_description
1 polymer ?
#
loop_
_entity_poly.entity_id
_entity_poly.type
_entity_poly.pdbx_seq_one_letter_code
_entity_poly.pdbx_strand_id
1 'polypeptide(L)'
;MRYPSQLNVNFGGPAPYLEHCWPPTEGVQLQRTSISMWHTLQYWDLLRTERLDPHKAGNVVLDMDQFRMLFCTCKVPGVTKDTIINYFKTESEGPCPSHVVVMCKGRFFSFDAVCDGHILTPPELLRYSSLTGDPTIRWGDKSYNSISFADGTFGSNCDHAPYDAMVLVTQGYYVDQQLKATDGKWKGCETVRPMPLPEELVFTVDDRVRSDVTHAKQQYFETTQDLQVVCYAFTSFGKAAIKQRKLHPDTFIQLALQLAYYRQHG
;
A
#
# COMPACT_ATOMS: atom_id res chain seq x y z
N MET A 1 -8.11 16.29 -14.15
CA MET A 1 -6.65 16.26 -14.42
C MET A 1 -6.38 15.20 -15.49
N ARG A 2 -5.52 15.48 -16.49
CA ARG A 2 -5.20 14.54 -17.60
C ARG A 2 -3.69 14.22 -17.72
N TYR A 3 -2.85 14.79 -16.86
CA TYR A 3 -1.44 14.42 -16.78
C TYR A 3 -1.27 13.05 -16.11
N PRO A 4 -0.14 12.34 -16.28
CA PRO A 4 0.06 11.00 -15.73
C PRO A 4 -0.09 10.98 -14.20
N SER A 5 -1.17 10.40 -13.69
CA SER A 5 -1.50 10.49 -12.27
C SER A 5 -0.57 9.65 -11.39
N GLN A 6 -0.07 8.52 -11.92
CA GLN A 6 0.76 7.58 -11.15
C GLN A 6 2.00 8.24 -10.54
N LEU A 7 2.63 9.18 -11.24
CA LEU A 7 3.81 9.88 -10.73
C LEU A 7 3.45 11.21 -10.04
N ASN A 8 2.48 11.93 -10.59
CA ASN A 8 2.25 13.33 -10.26
C ASN A 8 1.09 13.56 -9.27
N VAL A 9 0.36 12.52 -8.89
CA VAL A 9 -0.85 12.62 -8.03
C VAL A 9 -0.85 11.55 -6.95
N ASN A 10 -0.54 10.31 -7.31
CA ASN A 10 -0.53 9.21 -6.36
C ASN A 10 0.40 9.52 -5.18
N PHE A 11 -0.01 9.11 -3.99
CA PHE A 11 0.82 9.18 -2.80
C PHE A 11 1.29 7.79 -2.40
N GLY A 12 2.33 7.75 -1.58
CA GLY A 12 2.92 6.52 -1.09
C GLY A 12 4.00 6.83 -0.08
N GLY A 13 4.46 5.79 0.59
CA GLY A 13 5.56 5.92 1.54
C GLY A 13 6.24 4.59 1.80
N PRO A 14 7.48 4.63 2.32
CA PRO A 14 8.14 3.44 2.83
C PRO A 14 7.34 2.89 4.01
N ALA A 15 7.33 1.57 4.16
CA ALA A 15 6.79 0.96 5.35
C ALA A 15 7.77 1.12 6.53
N PRO A 16 7.31 1.42 7.74
CA PRO A 16 8.17 1.75 8.88
C PRO A 16 8.90 0.56 9.50
N TYR A 17 8.74 -0.66 8.96
CA TYR A 17 9.22 -1.91 9.56
C TYR A 17 10.75 -1.99 9.65
N LEU A 18 11.45 -1.27 8.75
CA LEU A 18 12.91 -1.19 8.69
C LEU A 18 13.54 -0.56 9.93
N GLU A 19 12.76 0.22 10.69
CA GLU A 19 13.22 0.90 11.90
C GLU A 19 13.31 -0.05 13.10
N HIS A 20 12.80 -1.28 12.99
CA HIS A 20 12.82 -2.26 14.08
C HIS A 20 13.01 -3.71 13.61
N CYS A 21 11.96 -4.40 13.15
CA CYS A 21 11.98 -5.85 13.00
C CYS A 21 12.56 -6.34 11.68
N TRP A 22 12.50 -5.53 10.62
CA TRP A 22 12.86 -5.94 9.25
C TRP A 22 13.84 -4.98 8.58
N PRO A 23 15.10 -4.91 9.04
CA PRO A 23 16.13 -4.15 8.34
C PRO A 23 16.34 -4.69 6.91
N PRO A 24 16.87 -3.89 5.97
CA PRO A 24 17.21 -4.36 4.63
C PRO A 24 18.08 -5.63 4.69
N THR A 25 17.66 -6.69 4.01
CA THR A 25 18.32 -8.00 4.02
C THR A 25 17.98 -8.72 2.73
N GLU A 26 18.97 -9.29 2.04
CA GLU A 26 18.70 -10.07 0.83
C GLU A 26 18.05 -11.42 1.14
N GLY A 27 17.28 -11.95 0.19
CA GLY A 27 16.71 -13.31 0.28
C GLY A 27 15.49 -13.46 1.19
N VAL A 28 15.04 -12.39 1.86
CA VAL A 28 13.87 -12.43 2.76
C VAL A 28 12.60 -11.82 2.17
N GLN A 29 12.66 -11.31 0.93
CA GLN A 29 11.54 -10.62 0.25
C GLN A 29 10.24 -11.42 0.32
N LEU A 30 10.26 -12.69 -0.13
CA LEU A 30 9.05 -13.52 -0.21
C LEU A 30 8.48 -13.85 1.17
N GLN A 31 9.34 -14.16 2.14
CA GLN A 31 8.93 -14.48 3.50
C GLN A 31 8.28 -13.27 4.18
N ARG A 32 8.89 -12.08 4.07
CA ARG A 32 8.30 -10.86 4.63
C ARG A 32 7.03 -10.46 3.88
N THR A 33 6.97 -10.70 2.57
CA THR A 33 5.78 -10.40 1.75
C THR A 33 4.59 -11.23 2.22
N SER A 34 4.79 -12.53 2.50
CA SER A 34 3.69 -13.37 2.96
C SER A 34 3.16 -12.93 4.33
N ILE A 35 4.03 -12.51 5.25
CA ILE A 35 3.64 -11.99 6.57
C ILE A 35 2.95 -10.62 6.46
N SER A 36 3.51 -9.71 5.65
CA SER A 36 2.91 -8.38 5.42
C SER A 36 1.53 -8.48 4.76
N MET A 37 1.40 -9.37 3.76
CA MET A 37 0.14 -9.65 3.08
C MET A 37 -0.89 -10.26 4.04
N TRP A 38 -0.48 -11.20 4.90
CA TRP A 38 -1.34 -11.75 5.95
C TRP A 38 -1.94 -10.65 6.84
N HIS A 39 -1.11 -9.78 7.42
CA HIS A 39 -1.62 -8.71 8.28
C HIS A 39 -2.47 -7.69 7.51
N THR A 40 -2.15 -7.44 6.24
CA THR A 40 -2.99 -6.58 5.38
C THR A 40 -4.37 -7.20 5.15
N LEU A 41 -4.45 -8.51 4.93
CA LEU A 41 -5.72 -9.23 4.78
C LEU A 41 -6.51 -9.30 6.09
N GLN A 42 -5.83 -9.40 7.24
CA GLN A 42 -6.50 -9.26 8.54
C GLN A 42 -7.13 -7.87 8.70
N TYR A 43 -6.49 -6.82 8.20
CA TYR A 43 -7.08 -5.47 8.20
C TYR A 43 -8.28 -5.35 7.27
N TRP A 44 -8.24 -5.99 6.09
CA TRP A 44 -9.40 -6.12 5.20
C TRP A 44 -10.57 -6.82 5.88
N ASP A 45 -10.30 -7.90 6.63
CA ASP A 45 -11.32 -8.62 7.40
C ASP A 45 -11.91 -7.77 8.52
N LEU A 46 -11.08 -7.00 9.25
CA LEU A 46 -11.57 -6.04 10.25
C LEU A 46 -12.52 -5.00 9.66
N LEU A 47 -12.24 -4.50 8.45
CA LEU A 47 -13.15 -3.59 7.75
C LEU A 47 -14.43 -4.30 7.31
N ARG A 48 -14.32 -5.52 6.76
CA ARG A 48 -15.50 -6.28 6.29
C ARG A 48 -16.45 -6.65 7.40
N THR A 49 -15.90 -7.06 8.55
CA THR A 49 -16.65 -7.45 9.74
C THR A 49 -17.04 -6.24 10.62
N GLU A 50 -16.74 -5.01 10.17
CA GLU A 50 -17.04 -3.76 10.88
C GLU A 50 -16.47 -3.73 12.32
N ARG A 51 -15.32 -4.39 12.52
CA ARG A 51 -14.60 -4.47 13.81
C ARG A 51 -13.51 -3.41 13.96
N LEU A 52 -13.26 -2.60 12.93
CA LEU A 52 -12.37 -1.46 13.04
C LEU A 52 -13.06 -0.35 13.84
N ASP A 53 -12.44 0.09 14.93
CA ASP A 53 -12.98 1.17 15.75
C ASP A 53 -13.12 2.48 14.94
N PRO A 54 -14.27 3.18 15.02
CA PRO A 54 -14.43 4.47 14.41
C PRO A 54 -13.39 5.47 14.94
N HIS A 55 -12.79 6.24 14.03
CA HIS A 55 -11.90 7.32 14.41
C HIS A 55 -12.64 8.41 15.18
N LYS A 56 -11.97 9.01 16.17
CA LYS A 56 -12.56 10.05 17.03
C LYS A 56 -11.63 11.24 17.23
N ALA A 57 -12.20 12.43 17.26
CA ALA A 57 -11.56 13.65 17.74
C ALA A 57 -12.18 14.04 19.10
N GLY A 58 -11.51 13.67 20.19
CA GLY A 58 -12.14 13.69 21.51
C GLY A 58 -13.31 12.71 21.56
N ASN A 59 -14.52 13.21 21.80
CA ASN A 59 -15.74 12.38 21.83
C ASN A 59 -16.50 12.38 20.50
N VAL A 60 -16.05 13.12 19.49
CA VAL A 60 -16.73 13.23 18.19
C VAL A 60 -16.23 12.12 17.27
N VAL A 61 -17.15 11.30 16.76
CA VAL A 61 -16.86 10.29 15.73
C VAL A 61 -16.63 10.98 14.38
N LEU A 62 -15.57 10.60 13.69
CA LEU A 62 -15.22 11.10 12.37
C LEU A 62 -15.79 10.19 11.27
N ASP A 63 -15.86 10.73 10.05
CA ASP A 63 -16.24 9.96 8.88
C ASP A 63 -15.27 8.79 8.63
N MET A 64 -15.83 7.66 8.22
CA MET A 64 -15.11 6.42 7.92
C MET A 64 -15.31 5.97 6.46
N ASP A 65 -16.03 6.73 5.62
CA ASP A 65 -16.37 6.31 4.25
C ASP A 65 -15.13 6.04 3.39
N GLN A 66 -14.08 6.84 3.55
CA GLN A 66 -12.81 6.67 2.83
C GLN A 66 -12.17 5.29 3.02
N PHE A 67 -12.41 4.60 4.15
CA PHE A 67 -11.87 3.25 4.40
C PHE A 67 -12.43 2.21 3.43
N ARG A 68 -13.64 2.44 2.89
CA ARG A 68 -14.24 1.59 1.86
C ARG A 68 -13.46 1.60 0.55
N MET A 69 -12.60 2.59 0.35
CA MET A 69 -11.84 2.78 -0.88
C MET A 69 -10.45 2.09 -0.82
N LEU A 70 -10.04 1.59 0.34
CA LEU A 70 -8.73 0.98 0.52
C LEU A 70 -8.59 -0.35 -0.24
N PHE A 71 -9.61 -1.20 -0.16
CA PHE A 71 -9.63 -2.50 -0.80
C PHE A 71 -10.60 -2.53 -1.98
N CYS A 72 -10.41 -3.48 -2.90
CA CYS A 72 -11.33 -3.75 -4.01
C CYS A 72 -11.72 -2.51 -4.85
N THR A 73 -10.91 -1.46 -4.81
CA THR A 73 -11.16 -0.20 -5.51
C THR A 73 -10.10 0.01 -6.58
N CYS A 74 -10.50 0.53 -7.74
CA CYS A 74 -9.60 0.84 -8.85
C CYS A 74 -10.19 1.97 -9.68
N LYS A 75 -9.32 2.87 -10.13
CA LYS A 75 -9.67 3.83 -11.17
C LYS A 75 -9.72 3.14 -12.53
N VAL A 76 -10.60 3.62 -13.39
CA VAL A 76 -10.71 3.23 -14.80
C VAL A 76 -10.52 4.50 -15.63
N PRO A 77 -9.48 4.56 -16.47
CA PRO A 77 -9.22 5.75 -17.29
C PRO A 77 -10.32 5.94 -18.33
N GLY A 78 -10.77 7.19 -18.50
CA GLY A 78 -11.69 7.58 -19.55
C GLY A 78 -11.10 8.69 -20.41
N VAL A 79 -11.65 8.88 -21.62
CA VAL A 79 -11.11 9.85 -22.60
C VAL A 79 -11.04 11.26 -21.99
N THR A 80 -12.11 11.70 -21.34
CA THR A 80 -12.20 13.03 -20.73
C THR A 80 -12.24 12.99 -19.20
N LYS A 81 -12.76 11.91 -18.63
CA LYS A 81 -12.96 11.75 -17.19
C LYS A 81 -12.77 10.29 -16.79
N ASP A 82 -11.99 10.08 -15.74
CA ASP A 82 -11.79 8.75 -15.16
C ASP A 82 -12.91 8.44 -14.15
N THR A 83 -13.13 7.16 -13.90
CA THR A 83 -14.16 6.69 -12.96
C THR A 83 -13.52 5.83 -11.88
N ILE A 84 -13.90 6.05 -10.63
CA ILE A 84 -13.55 5.14 -9.54
C ILE A 84 -14.57 4.02 -9.50
N ILE A 85 -14.10 2.78 -9.52
CA ILE A 85 -14.93 1.60 -9.32
C ILE A 85 -14.55 0.99 -7.97
N ASN A 86 -15.53 0.91 -7.07
CA ASN A 86 -15.39 0.29 -5.76
C ASN A 86 -16.25 -0.97 -5.67
N TYR A 87 -15.62 -2.12 -5.42
CA TYR A 87 -16.28 -3.41 -5.20
C TYR A 87 -16.23 -3.87 -3.73
N PHE A 88 -15.66 -3.07 -2.83
CA PHE A 88 -15.65 -3.36 -1.41
C PHE A 88 -17.07 -3.34 -0.85
N LYS A 89 -17.37 -4.33 -0.02
CA LYS A 89 -18.60 -4.43 0.74
C LYS A 89 -18.27 -4.96 2.14
N THR A 90 -19.01 -4.53 3.15
CA THR A 90 -19.02 -5.21 4.45
C THR A 90 -19.75 -6.56 4.36
N GLU A 91 -19.67 -7.39 5.38
CA GLU A 91 -20.46 -8.64 5.44
C GLU A 91 -21.97 -8.35 5.41
N SER A 92 -22.40 -7.27 6.07
CA SER A 92 -23.79 -6.81 6.09
C SER A 92 -24.31 -6.36 4.71
N GLU A 93 -23.41 -5.95 3.80
CA GLU A 93 -23.72 -5.49 2.44
C GLU A 93 -23.63 -6.60 1.37
N GLY A 94 -22.97 -7.72 1.70
CA GLY A 94 -22.89 -8.92 0.87
C GLY A 94 -21.47 -9.33 0.44
N PRO A 95 -21.35 -10.05 -0.70
CA PRO A 95 -20.07 -10.61 -1.12
C PRO A 95 -19.09 -9.51 -1.56
N CYS A 96 -17.82 -9.67 -1.18
CA CYS A 96 -16.70 -8.82 -1.61
C CYS A 96 -15.61 -9.70 -2.21
N PRO A 97 -14.92 -9.23 -3.27
CA PRO A 97 -13.78 -9.96 -3.82
C PRO A 97 -12.72 -10.26 -2.75
N SER A 98 -12.26 -11.51 -2.73
CA SER A 98 -11.21 -12.02 -1.84
C SER A 98 -9.87 -12.25 -2.54
N HIS A 99 -9.83 -12.14 -3.86
CA HIS A 99 -8.61 -12.40 -4.62
C HIS A 99 -7.60 -11.25 -4.52
N VAL A 100 -6.32 -11.61 -4.60
CA VAL A 100 -5.20 -10.70 -4.70
C VAL A 100 -4.57 -10.84 -6.09
N VAL A 101 -4.10 -9.73 -6.65
CA VAL A 101 -3.32 -9.72 -7.89
C VAL A 101 -1.85 -9.48 -7.54
N VAL A 102 -0.98 -10.39 -7.95
CA VAL A 102 0.48 -10.27 -7.82
C VAL A 102 1.07 -9.99 -9.19
N MET A 103 1.94 -8.98 -9.25
CA MET A 103 2.60 -8.56 -10.47
C MET A 103 4.09 -8.86 -10.38
N CYS A 104 4.65 -9.59 -11.33
CA CYS A 104 6.07 -9.95 -11.35
C CYS A 104 6.61 -10.02 -12.78
N LYS A 105 7.76 -9.38 -13.04
CA LYS A 105 8.50 -9.49 -14.32
C LYS A 105 7.65 -9.35 -15.59
N GLY A 106 6.78 -8.34 -15.65
CA GLY A 106 5.85 -8.11 -16.76
C GLY A 106 4.55 -8.92 -16.74
N ARG A 107 4.34 -9.81 -15.77
CA ARG A 107 3.23 -10.79 -15.72
C ARG A 107 2.33 -10.55 -14.51
N PHE A 108 1.11 -11.05 -14.61
CA PHE A 108 0.04 -10.87 -13.63
C PHE A 108 -0.50 -12.22 -13.21
N PHE A 109 -0.70 -12.41 -11.90
CA PHE A 109 -1.24 -13.62 -11.33
C PHE A 109 -2.34 -13.27 -10.33
N SER A 110 -3.39 -14.06 -10.28
CA SER A 110 -4.46 -13.94 -9.28
C SER A 110 -4.65 -15.23 -8.50
N PHE A 111 -4.95 -15.10 -7.22
CA PHE A 111 -5.39 -16.20 -6.38
C PHE A 111 -6.36 -15.67 -5.31
N ASP A 112 -7.28 -16.51 -4.86
CA ASP A 112 -8.15 -16.19 -3.72
C ASP A 112 -7.36 -16.20 -2.42
N ALA A 113 -7.42 -15.09 -1.67
CA ALA A 113 -6.73 -14.97 -0.38
C ALA A 113 -7.53 -15.57 0.78
N VAL A 114 -8.69 -16.17 0.50
CA VAL A 114 -9.55 -16.86 1.46
C VAL A 114 -9.84 -18.26 0.94
N CYS A 115 -9.61 -19.27 1.78
CA CYS A 115 -9.92 -20.67 1.52
C CYS A 115 -10.74 -21.22 2.69
N ASP A 116 -11.90 -21.82 2.39
CA ASP A 116 -12.85 -22.35 3.37
C ASP A 116 -13.27 -21.32 4.44
N GLY A 117 -13.49 -20.07 4.03
CA GLY A 117 -13.87 -18.98 4.95
C GLY A 117 -12.72 -18.44 5.82
N HIS A 118 -11.50 -18.95 5.64
CA HIS A 118 -10.33 -18.49 6.39
C HIS A 118 -9.29 -17.85 5.48
N ILE A 119 -8.75 -16.72 5.91
CA ILE A 119 -7.62 -16.06 5.24
C ILE A 119 -6.44 -17.06 5.12
N LEU A 120 -5.75 -17.04 3.98
CA LEU A 120 -4.54 -17.82 3.78
C LEU A 120 -3.41 -17.36 4.70
N THR A 121 -2.79 -18.29 5.41
CA THR A 121 -1.70 -18.04 6.36
C THR A 121 -0.38 -17.65 5.67
N PRO A 122 0.61 -17.08 6.38
CA PRO A 122 1.91 -16.75 5.76
C PRO A 122 2.62 -17.92 5.06
N PRO A 123 2.62 -19.17 5.56
CA PRO A 123 3.18 -20.31 4.82
C PRO A 123 2.47 -20.58 3.48
N GLU A 124 1.14 -20.43 3.46
CA GLU A 124 0.29 -20.59 2.28
C GLU A 124 0.52 -19.47 1.25
N LEU A 125 0.57 -18.23 1.72
CA LEU A 125 0.88 -17.05 0.88
C LEU A 125 2.32 -17.07 0.36
N LEU A 126 3.27 -17.59 1.15
CA LEU A 126 4.66 -17.76 0.73
C LEU A 126 4.76 -18.73 -0.45
N ARG A 127 4.01 -19.84 -0.40
CA ARG A 127 3.94 -20.80 -1.50
C ARG A 127 3.54 -20.12 -2.80
N TYR A 128 2.50 -19.27 -2.80
CA TYR A 128 2.10 -18.54 -4.00
C TYR A 128 3.13 -17.51 -4.45
N SER A 129 3.69 -16.74 -3.54
CA SER A 129 4.67 -15.70 -3.87
C SER A 129 5.95 -16.28 -4.49
N SER A 130 6.35 -17.49 -4.06
CA SER A 130 7.51 -18.19 -4.61
C SER A 130 7.31 -18.66 -6.06
N LEU A 131 6.06 -18.90 -6.48
CA LEU A 131 5.73 -19.28 -7.85
C LEU A 131 5.72 -18.08 -8.80
N THR A 132 5.45 -16.89 -8.28
CA THR A 132 5.34 -15.67 -9.09
C THR A 132 6.66 -14.95 -9.29
N GLY A 133 7.60 -14.98 -8.33
CA GLY A 133 8.93 -14.31 -8.40
C GLY A 133 8.95 -12.86 -7.87
N ASP A 134 10.01 -12.09 -8.19
CA ASP A 134 10.27 -10.70 -7.70
C ASP A 134 9.30 -9.63 -8.27
N PRO A 135 8.42 -9.04 -7.43
CA PRO A 135 7.41 -8.07 -7.84
C PRO A 135 7.97 -6.67 -8.09
N THR A 136 8.28 -6.36 -9.35
CA THR A 136 8.85 -5.06 -9.78
C THR A 136 7.89 -4.16 -10.57
N ILE A 137 6.58 -4.47 -10.61
CA ILE A 137 5.59 -3.74 -11.43
C ILE A 137 4.56 -3.02 -10.55
N ARG A 138 3.99 -1.94 -11.07
CA ARG A 138 2.95 -1.13 -10.42
C ARG A 138 1.66 -1.16 -11.24
N TRP A 139 0.51 -1.07 -10.56
CA TRP A 139 -0.77 -0.74 -11.17
C TRP A 139 -1.23 0.62 -10.66
N GLY A 140 -0.85 1.70 -11.36
CA GLY A 140 -1.02 3.08 -10.88
C GLY A 140 -2.47 3.48 -10.56
N ASP A 141 -3.45 2.82 -11.18
CA ASP A 141 -4.88 3.07 -10.95
C ASP A 141 -5.44 2.35 -9.72
N LYS A 142 -4.68 1.44 -9.11
CA LYS A 142 -5.15 0.68 -7.96
C LYS A 142 -5.12 1.58 -6.74
N SER A 143 -6.21 1.58 -5.99
CA SER A 143 -6.36 2.43 -4.81
C SER A 143 -5.24 2.16 -3.80
N TYR A 144 -4.85 0.89 -3.61
CA TYR A 144 -3.69 0.48 -2.82
C TYR A 144 -2.81 -0.52 -3.59
N ASN A 145 -1.54 -0.16 -3.80
CA ASN A 145 -0.49 -1.10 -4.22
C ASN A 145 0.54 -1.26 -3.09
N SER A 146 0.73 -2.48 -2.60
CA SER A 146 1.89 -2.84 -1.77
C SER A 146 3.07 -3.21 -2.69
N ILE A 147 4.25 -2.72 -2.36
CA ILE A 147 5.47 -2.90 -3.14
C ILE A 147 6.48 -3.60 -2.23
N SER A 148 7.00 -4.74 -2.67
CA SER A 148 8.05 -5.47 -1.96
C SER A 148 9.34 -5.40 -2.75
N PHE A 149 10.41 -4.92 -2.13
CA PHE A 149 11.73 -4.81 -2.76
C PHE A 149 12.59 -6.03 -2.44
N ALA A 150 13.58 -6.30 -3.30
CA ALA A 150 14.44 -7.49 -3.19
C ALA A 150 15.22 -7.57 -1.86
N ASP A 151 15.51 -6.43 -1.22
CA ASP A 151 16.12 -6.32 0.10
C ASP A 151 15.12 -6.54 1.26
N GLY A 152 13.89 -6.99 0.95
CA GLY A 152 12.86 -7.24 1.93
C GLY A 152 12.30 -5.99 2.61
N THR A 153 12.54 -4.80 2.05
CA THR A 153 11.84 -3.58 2.42
C THR A 153 10.51 -3.46 1.67
N PHE A 154 9.63 -2.57 2.16
CA PHE A 154 8.31 -2.38 1.59
C PHE A 154 8.03 -0.90 1.35
N GLY A 155 7.21 -0.65 0.34
CA GLY A 155 6.63 0.65 0.07
C GLY A 155 5.18 0.51 -0.37
N SER A 156 4.55 1.66 -0.60
CA SER A 156 3.18 1.73 -1.09
C SER A 156 3.05 2.75 -2.21
N ASN A 157 2.06 2.56 -3.07
CA ASN A 157 1.64 3.54 -4.08
C ASN A 157 0.12 3.48 -4.21
N CYS A 158 -0.55 4.59 -3.93
CA CYS A 158 -1.98 4.67 -3.81
C CYS A 158 -2.52 5.72 -4.77
N ASP A 159 -3.59 5.38 -5.50
CA ASP A 159 -4.35 6.41 -6.20
C ASP A 159 -4.89 7.41 -5.18
N HIS A 160 -4.68 8.70 -5.41
CA HIS A 160 -5.15 9.76 -4.51
C HIS A 160 -6.62 10.13 -4.76
N ALA A 161 -7.17 9.77 -5.93
CA ALA A 161 -8.52 10.15 -6.29
C ALA A 161 -9.63 9.65 -5.32
N PRO A 162 -9.59 8.42 -4.79
CA PRO A 162 -10.70 7.90 -3.98
C PRO A 162 -10.56 8.15 -2.47
N TYR A 163 -9.38 8.47 -1.93
CA TYR A 163 -9.18 8.71 -0.50
C TYR A 163 -7.90 9.50 -0.18
N ASP A 164 -7.79 9.99 1.05
CA ASP A 164 -6.65 10.73 1.59
C ASP A 164 -5.69 9.83 2.38
N ALA A 165 -4.42 10.25 2.48
CA ALA A 165 -3.34 9.44 3.05
C ALA A 165 -3.60 8.83 4.44
N MET A 166 -4.50 9.42 5.25
CA MET A 166 -4.82 8.89 6.58
C MET A 166 -5.33 7.45 6.58
N VAL A 167 -6.05 7.01 5.53
CA VAL A 167 -6.50 5.62 5.42
C VAL A 167 -5.30 4.66 5.32
N LEU A 168 -4.32 5.01 4.48
CA LEU A 168 -3.07 4.26 4.33
C LEU A 168 -2.24 4.29 5.61
N VAL A 169 -2.15 5.45 6.28
CA VAL A 169 -1.39 5.60 7.54
C VAL A 169 -1.99 4.71 8.63
N THR A 170 -3.32 4.63 8.77
CA THR A 170 -3.96 3.76 9.75
C THR A 170 -3.73 2.29 9.43
N GLN A 171 -3.85 1.86 8.17
CA GLN A 171 -3.55 0.48 7.78
C GLN A 171 -2.08 0.13 8.02
N GLY A 172 -1.16 1.02 7.63
CA GLY A 172 0.27 0.85 7.84
C GLY A 172 0.63 0.76 9.32
N TYR A 173 0.01 1.60 10.16
CA TYR A 173 0.15 1.54 11.62
C TYR A 173 -0.37 0.23 12.20
N TYR A 174 -1.52 -0.27 11.74
CA TYR A 174 -2.02 -1.58 12.16
C TYR A 174 -1.01 -2.68 11.86
N VAL A 175 -0.52 -2.77 10.61
CA VAL A 175 0.46 -3.79 10.22
C VAL A 175 1.74 -3.66 11.03
N ASP A 176 2.24 -2.43 11.24
CA ASP A 176 3.41 -2.17 12.07
C ASP A 176 3.25 -2.67 13.52
N GLN A 177 2.08 -2.45 14.12
CA GLN A 177 1.78 -2.94 15.46
C GLN A 177 1.70 -4.46 15.53
N GLN A 178 1.12 -5.12 14.50
CA GLN A 178 1.11 -6.59 14.42
C GLN A 178 2.53 -7.16 14.29
N LEU A 179 3.38 -6.53 13.48
CA LEU A 179 4.77 -6.94 13.32
C LEU A 179 5.57 -6.76 14.62
N LYS A 180 5.38 -5.66 15.34
CA LYS A 180 6.01 -5.47 16.67
C LYS A 180 5.55 -6.55 17.67
N ALA A 181 4.27 -6.88 17.69
CA ALA A 181 3.73 -7.90 18.60
C ALA A 181 4.27 -9.32 18.29
N THR A 182 4.69 -9.55 17.05
CA THR A 182 5.16 -10.86 16.57
C THR A 182 6.67 -10.93 16.36
N ASP A 183 7.42 -9.87 16.69
CA ASP A 183 8.84 -9.72 16.38
C ASP A 183 9.15 -9.91 14.88
N GLY A 184 8.21 -9.53 14.02
CA GLY A 184 8.29 -9.68 12.57
C GLY A 184 8.29 -11.14 12.09
N LYS A 185 7.78 -12.09 12.89
CA LYS A 185 7.80 -13.53 12.61
C LYS A 185 6.41 -14.14 12.63
N TRP A 186 6.18 -15.12 11.75
CA TRP A 186 5.03 -16.00 11.89
C TRP A 186 5.22 -16.91 13.11
N LYS A 187 4.21 -16.98 13.97
CA LYS A 187 4.19 -17.82 15.19
C LYS A 187 3.04 -18.84 15.19
N GLY A 188 2.34 -18.98 14.06
CA GLY A 188 1.18 -19.85 13.91
C GLY A 188 1.53 -21.22 13.31
N CYS A 189 0.52 -21.89 12.79
CA CYS A 189 0.69 -23.20 12.16
C CYS A 189 1.49 -23.09 10.85
N GLU A 190 2.44 -24.02 10.62
CA GLU A 190 3.23 -24.11 9.39
C GLU A 190 2.57 -25.00 8.31
N THR A 191 1.38 -25.54 8.60
CA THR A 191 0.67 -26.43 7.67
C THR A 191 0.13 -25.62 6.49
N VAL A 192 0.43 -26.07 5.28
CA VAL A 192 -0.09 -25.52 4.03
C VAL A 192 -1.23 -26.41 3.54
N ARG A 193 -2.45 -25.86 3.46
CA ARG A 193 -3.60 -26.61 2.95
C ARG A 193 -3.45 -26.90 1.45
N PRO A 194 -4.12 -27.95 0.93
CA PRO A 194 -4.33 -28.10 -0.50
C PRO A 194 -5.11 -26.89 -1.02
N MET A 195 -4.53 -26.17 -1.98
CA MET A 195 -5.06 -24.93 -2.51
C MET A 195 -4.75 -24.84 -4.02
N PRO A 196 -5.64 -24.24 -4.84
CA PRO A 196 -5.40 -24.07 -6.28
C PRO A 196 -4.10 -23.31 -6.54
N LEU A 197 -3.43 -23.51 -7.68
CA LEU A 197 -2.30 -22.66 -8.03
C LEU A 197 -2.78 -21.27 -8.45
N PRO A 198 -1.95 -20.21 -8.29
CA PRO A 198 -2.29 -18.91 -8.84
C PRO A 198 -2.52 -19.00 -10.35
N GLU A 199 -3.58 -18.35 -10.82
CA GLU A 199 -3.92 -18.26 -12.23
C GLU A 199 -3.16 -17.11 -12.87
N GLU A 200 -2.48 -17.36 -13.99
CA GLU A 200 -1.85 -16.29 -14.76
C GLU A 200 -2.89 -15.56 -15.62
N LEU A 201 -2.93 -14.23 -15.49
CA LEU A 201 -3.74 -13.37 -16.33
C LEU A 201 -2.98 -13.08 -17.63
N VAL A 202 -3.17 -13.96 -18.63
CA VAL A 202 -2.51 -13.86 -19.94
C VAL A 202 -3.25 -12.88 -20.84
N PHE A 203 -2.73 -11.66 -20.95
CA PHE A 203 -3.27 -10.65 -21.86
C PHE A 203 -2.96 -10.98 -23.32
N THR A 204 -3.98 -10.97 -24.18
CA THR A 204 -3.77 -10.99 -25.63
C THR A 204 -3.35 -9.59 -26.07
N VAL A 205 -2.16 -9.47 -26.65
CA VAL A 205 -1.59 -8.19 -27.06
C VAL A 205 -1.10 -8.25 -28.51
N ASP A 206 -1.37 -7.19 -29.26
CA ASP A 206 -0.86 -6.97 -30.62
C ASP A 206 0.38 -6.06 -30.60
N ASP A 207 0.95 -5.80 -31.77
CA ASP A 207 2.16 -4.96 -31.89
C ASP A 207 1.93 -3.51 -31.48
N ARG A 208 0.69 -3.02 -31.66
CA ARG A 208 0.31 -1.68 -31.21
C ARG A 208 0.38 -1.59 -29.69
N VAL A 209 -0.26 -2.51 -28.97
CA VAL A 209 -0.24 -2.54 -27.50
C VAL A 209 1.19 -2.69 -26.98
N ARG A 210 2.03 -3.52 -27.62
CA ARG A 210 3.46 -3.65 -27.24
C ARG A 210 4.22 -2.33 -27.40
N SER A 211 3.96 -1.60 -28.49
CA SER A 211 4.54 -0.27 -28.72
C SER A 211 4.07 0.73 -27.66
N ASP A 212 2.76 0.75 -27.36
CA ASP A 212 2.18 1.64 -26.35
C ASP A 212 2.76 1.38 -24.95
N VAL A 213 2.96 0.10 -24.57
CA VAL A 213 3.62 -0.28 -23.31
C VAL A 213 5.07 0.19 -23.27
N THR A 214 5.81 0.07 -24.38
CA THR A 214 7.20 0.53 -24.47
C THR A 214 7.28 2.04 -24.30
N HIS A 215 6.42 2.77 -25.00
CA HIS A 215 6.35 4.22 -24.92
C HIS A 215 5.97 4.71 -23.51
N ALA A 216 4.95 4.09 -22.89
CA ALA A 216 4.53 4.44 -21.54
C ALA A 216 5.64 4.23 -20.50
N LYS A 217 6.41 3.13 -20.62
CA LYS A 217 7.58 2.88 -19.75
C LYS A 217 8.65 3.95 -19.94
N GLN A 218 9.00 4.26 -21.19
CA GLN A 218 10.01 5.27 -21.51
C GLN A 218 9.61 6.63 -20.93
N GLN A 219 8.39 7.09 -21.20
CA GLN A 219 7.88 8.35 -20.67
C GLN A 219 7.91 8.40 -19.14
N TYR A 220 7.54 7.30 -18.47
CA TYR A 220 7.62 7.22 -17.01
C TYR A 220 9.05 7.38 -16.50
N PHE A 221 10.01 6.63 -17.07
CA PHE A 221 11.41 6.71 -16.68
C PHE A 221 11.99 8.11 -16.89
N GLU A 222 11.76 8.71 -18.06
CA GLU A 222 12.20 10.08 -18.37
C GLU A 222 11.65 11.08 -17.36
N THR A 223 10.37 10.99 -17.01
CA THR A 223 9.75 11.92 -16.04
C THR A 223 10.29 11.70 -14.62
N THR A 224 10.61 10.45 -14.23
CA THR A 224 11.16 10.17 -12.90
C THR A 224 12.59 10.66 -12.70
N GLN A 225 13.36 10.89 -13.77
CA GLN A 225 14.75 11.36 -13.67
C GLN A 225 14.86 12.79 -13.11
N ASP A 226 13.80 13.59 -13.24
CA ASP A 226 13.73 14.97 -12.74
C ASP A 226 13.20 15.06 -11.29
N LEU A 227 12.86 13.92 -10.67
CA LEU A 227 12.33 13.89 -9.31
C LEU A 227 13.47 13.83 -8.27
N GLN A 228 13.60 14.88 -7.48
CA GLN A 228 14.49 14.90 -6.32
C GLN A 228 13.71 14.70 -5.02
N VAL A 229 14.03 13.63 -4.28
CA VAL A 229 13.45 13.36 -2.95
C VAL A 229 14.55 13.45 -1.90
N VAL A 230 14.30 14.26 -0.87
CA VAL A 230 15.19 14.42 0.28
C VAL A 230 14.38 14.15 1.55
N CYS A 231 14.74 13.10 2.27
CA CYS A 231 14.07 12.69 3.50
C CYS A 231 15.09 12.58 4.63
N TYR A 232 14.91 13.39 5.69
CA TYR A 232 15.77 13.37 6.86
C TYR A 232 14.95 13.31 8.14
N ALA A 233 15.41 12.49 9.09
CA ALA A 233 14.89 12.49 10.44
C ALA A 233 15.52 13.65 11.24
N PHE A 234 14.72 14.62 11.66
CA PHE A 234 15.16 15.65 12.60
C PHE A 234 15.12 15.07 14.03
N THR A 235 16.29 14.81 14.61
CA THR A 235 16.41 14.07 15.89
C THR A 235 16.68 14.97 17.10
N SER A 236 16.89 16.28 16.93
CA SER A 236 17.26 17.16 18.05
C SER A 236 16.14 17.33 19.09
N PHE A 237 14.88 17.31 18.65
CA PHE A 237 13.70 17.32 19.52
C PHE A 237 12.44 16.91 18.74
N GLY A 238 11.35 16.64 19.46
CA GLY A 238 10.06 16.32 18.85
C GLY A 238 8.86 16.99 19.56
N LYS A 239 7.65 16.45 19.33
CA LYS A 239 6.40 17.01 19.82
C LYS A 239 6.37 17.31 21.33
N ALA A 240 7.06 16.51 22.14
CA ALA A 240 7.09 16.70 23.59
C ALA A 240 7.73 18.03 23.98
N ALA A 241 8.89 18.37 23.41
CA ALA A 241 9.60 19.62 23.68
C ALA A 241 8.85 20.83 23.12
N ILE A 242 8.25 20.71 21.92
CA ILE A 242 7.46 21.80 21.31
C ILE A 242 6.24 22.13 22.18
N LYS A 243 5.53 21.10 22.66
CA LYS A 243 4.36 21.27 23.53
C LYS A 243 4.71 21.89 24.88
N GLN A 244 5.90 21.65 25.44
CA GLN A 244 6.36 22.34 26.66
C GLN A 244 6.43 23.86 26.50
N ARG A 245 6.63 24.35 25.26
CA ARG A 245 6.60 25.78 24.93
C ARG A 245 5.19 26.29 24.57
N LYS A 246 4.15 25.48 24.81
CA LYS A 246 2.73 25.78 24.47
C LYS A 246 2.50 26.02 22.98
N LEU A 247 3.29 25.38 22.13
CA LEU A 247 3.14 25.45 20.68
C LEU A 247 2.56 24.13 20.14
N HIS A 248 1.71 24.21 19.14
CA HIS A 248 1.22 23.04 18.41
C HIS A 248 2.33 22.54 17.45
N PRO A 249 2.68 21.24 17.44
CA PRO A 249 3.73 20.70 16.58
C PRO A 249 3.56 21.01 15.09
N ASP A 250 2.37 20.78 14.53
CA ASP A 250 2.12 21.08 13.10
C ASP A 250 2.30 22.57 12.80
N THR A 251 1.76 23.47 13.62
CA THR A 251 1.93 24.91 13.44
C THR A 251 3.40 25.31 13.50
N PHE A 252 4.17 24.71 14.43
CA PHE A 252 5.61 24.95 14.54
C PHE A 252 6.34 24.53 13.26
N ILE A 253 6.05 23.35 12.71
CA ILE A 253 6.66 22.85 11.48
C ILE A 253 6.24 23.68 10.27
N GLN A 254 4.97 24.07 10.16
CA GLN A 254 4.47 24.93 9.07
C GLN A 254 5.15 26.30 9.07
N LEU A 255 5.31 26.94 10.23
CA LEU A 255 6.03 28.21 10.33
C LEU A 255 7.53 28.06 10.04
N ALA A 256 8.16 26.96 10.47
CA ALA A 256 9.54 26.67 10.14
C ALA A 256 9.73 26.47 8.62
N LEU A 257 8.78 25.83 7.94
CA LEU A 257 8.79 25.67 6.49
C LEU A 257 8.66 27.03 5.78
N GLN A 258 7.74 27.89 6.22
CA GLN A 258 7.60 29.25 5.67
C GLN A 258 8.89 30.05 5.83
N LEU A 259 9.52 30.01 7.00
CA LEU A 259 10.79 30.69 7.26
C LEU A 259 11.93 30.11 6.41
N ALA A 260 12.01 28.79 6.27
CA ALA A 260 13.03 28.14 5.44
C ALA A 260 12.88 28.55 3.97
N TYR A 261 11.65 28.53 3.44
CA TYR A 261 11.35 28.94 2.07
C TYR A 261 11.73 30.42 1.84
N TYR A 262 11.28 31.32 2.73
CA TYR A 262 11.60 32.75 2.64
C TYR A 262 13.12 33.01 2.68
N ARG A 263 13.87 32.30 3.52
CA ARG A 263 15.34 32.45 3.58
C ARG A 263 16.05 31.95 2.33
N GLN A 264 15.51 30.90 1.70
CA GLN A 264 16.14 30.28 0.54
C GLN A 264 15.78 31.01 -0.77
N HIS A 265 14.59 31.59 -0.86
CA HIS A 265 14.05 32.13 -2.12
C HIS A 265 13.71 33.63 -2.11
N GLY A 266 13.78 34.30 -0.95
CA GLY A 266 13.37 35.70 -0.79
C GLY A 266 11.87 35.88 -0.61
#